data_AF-A0A7J6SEF1-F1
#
_entry.id   AF-A0A7J6SEF1-F1
#
_cell.length_a   1.000
_cell.length_b   1.000
_cell.length_c   1.000
_cell.angle_alpha   90.00
_cell.angle_beta   90.00
_cell.angle_gamma   90.00
#
_symmetry.space_group_name_H-M   'P 1'
#
loop_
_entity.id
_entity.type
_entity.pdbx_description
1 polymer ?
#
loop_
_entity_poly.entity_id
_entity_poly.type
_entity_poly.pdbx_seq_one_letter_code
_entity_poly.pdbx_strand_id
1 'polypeptide(L)' 'PLNFIVYNVGLHNEHHDFPNVAGSNLWRVKEIAPEWYDMPSYTSWTKVLYQFITGENMNLYCRVMREHA' A
#
# COMPACT_ATOMS: atom_id res chain seq x y z
N PRO A 1 -4.04 3.44 13.10
CA PRO A 1 -3.05 3.21 14.19
C PRO A 1 -1.74 2.57 13.70
N LEU A 2 -1.78 1.39 13.07
CA LEU A 2 -0.56 0.69 12.64
C LEU A 2 0.25 1.47 11.61
N ASN A 3 -0.40 2.15 10.66
CA ASN A 3 0.27 2.95 9.65
C ASN A 3 1.28 3.95 10.25
N PHE A 4 0.90 4.62 11.33
CA PHE A 4 1.76 5.56 12.04
C PHE A 4 2.98 4.86 12.68
N ILE A 5 2.78 3.68 13.29
CA ILE A 5 3.84 2.89 13.93
C ILE A 5 4.85 2.42 12.89
N VAL A 6 4.40 2.09 11.68
CA VAL A 6 5.27 1.72 10.56
C VAL A 6 5.62 2.90 9.67
N TYR A 7 5.79 4.10 10.25
CA TYR A 7 6.32 5.27 9.54
C TYR A 7 5.54 5.66 8.26
N ASN A 8 4.22 5.50 8.28
CA ASN A 8 3.31 5.79 7.16
C ASN A 8 3.58 4.98 5.88
N VAL A 9 4.02 3.72 6.00
CA VAL A 9 4.18 2.78 4.86
C VAL A 9 2.92 2.67 3.98
N GLY A 10 1.74 2.98 4.48
CA GLY A 10 0.52 3.08 3.68
C GLY A 10 0.54 4.13 2.56
N LEU A 11 1.53 5.03 2.55
CA LEU A 11 1.82 6.00 1.48
C LEU A 11 2.98 5.53 0.59
N HIS A 12 3.09 4.22 0.36
CA HIS A 12 4.22 3.61 -0.32
C HIS A 12 4.39 4.09 -1.76
N ASN A 13 3.28 4.27 -2.47
CA ASN A 13 3.31 4.69 -3.87
C ASN A 13 3.80 6.14 -3.98
N GLU A 14 3.28 7.02 -3.13
CA GLU A 14 3.72 8.41 -3.03
C GLU A 14 5.21 8.51 -2.68
N HIS A 15 5.70 7.62 -1.80
CA HIS A 15 7.12 7.53 -1.46
C HIS A 15 7.99 7.11 -2.66
N HIS A 16 7.54 6.12 -3.44
CA HIS A 16 8.28 5.61 -4.60
C HIS A 16 8.26 6.58 -5.79
N ASP A 17 7.17 7.30 -6.00
CA ASP A 17 7.05 8.30 -7.06
C ASP A 17 7.88 9.56 -6.74
N PHE A 18 7.93 9.93 -5.45
CA PHE A 18 8.62 11.13 -4.97
C PHE A 18 9.67 10.82 -3.91
N PRO A 19 10.77 10.12 -4.25
CA PRO A 19 11.77 9.67 -3.27
C PRO A 19 12.50 10.83 -2.56
N ASN A 20 12.48 12.03 -3.16
CA ASN A 20 13.10 13.23 -2.60
C ASN A 20 12.16 14.04 -1.69
N VAL A 21 10.88 13.66 -1.57
CA VAL A 21 9.93 14.31 -0.67
C VAL A 21 10.05 13.66 0.71
N ALA A 22 10.22 14.49 1.75
CA ALA A 22 10.27 14.00 3.12
C ALA A 22 8.98 13.24 3.48
N GLY A 23 9.11 12.11 4.19
CA GLY A 23 7.99 11.22 4.54
C GLY A 23 6.82 11.92 5.25
N SER A 24 7.11 12.95 6.04
CA SER A 24 6.08 13.77 6.71
C SER A 24 5.19 14.56 5.75
N ASN A 25 5.65 14.82 4.53
CA ASN A 25 4.93 15.58 3.50
C ASN A 25 4.16 14.68 2.52
N LEU A 26 4.27 13.35 2.61
CA LEU A 26 3.61 12.44 1.67
C LEU A 26 2.08 12.51 1.74
N TRP A 27 1.50 12.82 2.91
CA TRP A 27 0.06 13.07 3.04
C TRP A 27 -0.40 14.22 2.13
N ARG A 28 0.42 15.27 2.02
CA ARG A 28 0.14 16.41 1.15
C ARG A 28 0.25 16.04 -0.33
N VAL A 29 1.17 15.15 -0.69
CA VAL A 29 1.27 14.61 -2.07
C VAL A 29 -0.04 13.92 -2.45
N LYS A 30 -0.52 13.03 -1.57
CA LYS A 30 -1.81 12.34 -1.75
C LYS A 30 -2.98 13.30 -1.91
N GLU A 31 -3.01 14.38 -1.12
CA GLU A 31 -4.07 15.41 -1.19
C GLU A 31 -4.05 16.25 -2.47
N ILE A 32 -2.87 16.48 -3.07
CA ILE A 32 -2.73 17.27 -4.30
C ILE A 32 -3.19 16.48 -5.54
N ALA A 33 -3.06 15.15 -5.51
CA ALA A 33 -3.29 14.25 -6.63
C ALA A 33 -4.18 13.05 -6.24
N PRO A 34 -5.38 13.27 -5.67
CA PRO A 34 -6.22 12.19 -5.17
C PRO A 34 -6.67 11.22 -6.27
N GLU A 35 -6.80 11.68 -7.51
CA GLU A 35 -7.18 10.85 -8.65
C GLU A 35 -6.16 9.74 -8.98
N TRP A 36 -4.91 9.90 -8.53
CA TRP A 36 -3.85 8.89 -8.69
C TRP A 36 -3.69 8.01 -7.45
N TYR A 37 -4.03 8.54 -6.27
CA TYR A 37 -3.72 7.90 -4.98
C TYR A 37 -4.94 7.41 -4.20
N ASP A 38 -6.16 7.62 -4.71
CA ASP A 38 -7.40 6.96 -4.26
C ASP A 38 -7.52 5.56 -4.88
N MET A 39 -6.57 4.69 -4.52
CA MET A 39 -6.50 3.33 -5.01
C MET A 39 -7.08 2.32 -4.01
N PRO A 40 -7.52 1.13 -4.50
CA PRO A 40 -7.91 0.03 -3.62
C PRO A 40 -6.83 -0.27 -2.58
N SER A 41 -7.21 -0.23 -1.31
CA SER A 41 -6.31 -0.43 -0.19
C SER A 41 -6.98 -1.18 0.95
N TYR A 42 -6.17 -1.82 1.79
CA TYR A 42 -6.66 -2.54 2.96
C TYR A 42 -6.65 -1.64 4.20
N THR A 43 -7.73 -1.66 4.97
CA THR A 43 -7.86 -0.88 6.21
C THR A 43 -7.35 -1.60 7.46
N SER A 44 -7.07 -2.91 7.36
CA SER A 44 -6.60 -3.73 8.47
C SER A 44 -5.49 -4.68 8.05
N TRP A 45 -4.28 -4.42 8.54
CA TRP A 45 -3.11 -5.25 8.24
C TRP A 45 -3.20 -6.63 8.89
N THR A 46 -3.74 -6.73 10.11
CA THR A 46 -3.94 -8.01 10.80
C THR A 46 -4.91 -8.90 10.07
N LYS A 47 -5.99 -8.33 9.50
CA LYS A 47 -6.93 -9.08 8.67
C LYS A 47 -6.26 -9.62 7.41
N VAL A 48 -5.44 -8.80 6.73
CA VAL A 48 -4.68 -9.24 5.54
C VAL A 48 -3.74 -10.38 5.88
N LEU A 49 -2.97 -10.28 6.98
CA LEU A 49 -2.08 -11.34 7.42
C LEU A 49 -2.83 -12.64 7.77
N TYR A 50 -3.96 -12.54 8.48
CA TYR A 50 -4.79 -13.70 8.78
C TYR A 50 -5.33 -14.37 7.52
N GLN A 51 -5.85 -13.59 6.57
CA GLN A 51 -6.34 -14.09 5.29
C GLN A 51 -5.22 -14.71 4.46
N PHE A 52 -4.00 -14.14 4.53
CA PHE A 52 -2.86 -14.68 3.82
C PHE A 52 -2.42 -16.05 4.36
N ILE A 53 -2.49 -16.25 5.67
CA ILE A 53 -2.07 -17.50 6.33
C ILE A 53 -3.16 -18.58 6.22
N THR A 54 -4.43 -18.20 6.35
CA THR A 54 -5.54 -19.16 6.49
C THR A 54 -6.43 -19.28 5.26
N GLY A 55 -6.35 -18.34 4.32
CA GLY A 55 -7.24 -18.25 3.17
C GLY A 55 -6.71 -18.97 1.93
N GLU A 56 -7.63 -19.53 1.14
CA GLU A 56 -7.31 -20.22 -0.12
C GLU A 56 -7.12 -19.26 -1.31
N ASN A 57 -7.65 -18.03 -1.20
CA ASN A 57 -7.73 -17.07 -2.31
C ASN A 57 -6.60 -16.02 -2.34
N MET A 58 -5.75 -15.98 -1.31
CA MET A 58 -4.68 -15.00 -1.18
C MET A 58 -3.48 -15.67 -0.51
N ASN A 59 -2.72 -16.45 -1.28
CA ASN A 59 -1.54 -17.16 -0.78
C ASN A 59 -0.38 -17.06 -1.77
N LEU A 60 0.73 -17.74 -1.47
CA LEU A 60 1.95 -17.73 -2.29
C LEU A 60 1.75 -18.23 -3.73
N TYR A 61 0.68 -19.00 -4.00
CA TYR A 61 0.36 -19.52 -5.33
C TYR A 61 -0.52 -18.56 -6.16
N CYS A 62 -1.06 -17.49 -5.55
CA CYS A 62 -1.90 -16.50 -6.22
C CYS A 62 -1.10 -15.41 -6.96
N ARG A 63 0.18 -15.65 -7.28
CA ARG A 63 1.04 -14.65 -7.94
C ARG A 63 0.54 -14.38 -9.37
N VAL A 64 0.17 -13.13 -9.64
CA VAL A 64 -0.12 -12.66 -10.99
C VAL A 64 1.17 -12.15 -11.64
N MET A 65 1.51 -12.67 -12.81
CA MET A 65 2.52 -12.07 -13.68
C MET A 65 1.83 -11.26 -14.76
N ARG A 66 2.39 -10.10 -15.12
CA ARG A 66 1.89 -9.32 -16.26
C ARG A 66 2.09 -10.15 -17.53
N GLU A 67 1.11 -10.19 -18.42
CA GLU A 67 1.18 -10.99 -19.66
C GLU A 67 2.35 -10.56 -20.55
N HIS A 68 2.73 -9.29 -20.49
CA HIS A 68 3.87 -8.73 -21.18
C HIS A 68 4.70 -7.91 -20.19
N ALA A 69 5.99 -8.25 -20.09
CA ALA A 69 6.99 -7.52 -19.33
C ALA A 69 7.91 -6.76 -20.30
#